data_AF-A0A2M8NEX0-F1
#
_entry.id   AF-A0A2M8NEX0-F1
#
_cell.length_a   1.000
_cell.length_b   1.000
_cell.length_c   1.000
_cell.angle_alpha   90.00
_cell.angle_beta   90.00
_cell.angle_gamma   90.00
#
_symmetry.space_group_name_H-M   'P 1'
#
loop_
_entity.id
_entity.type
_entity.pdbx_description
1 polymer ?
#
loop_
_entity_poly.entity_id
_entity_poly.type
_entity_poly.pdbx_seq_one_letter_code
_entity_poly.pdbx_strand_id
1 'polypeptide(L)'
;QPGESLWLTIDTDLQSRVELILADAFTQAKDSWGRSSRGASVVLIDVNTGAILAMVSYPYFDNNAYTPYPMIGRAEAQRQIAENAEDPRRPELNRPAQGAYALGSVMKTVSAAAAADSGLYALDERYTC
;
A
#
# COMPACT_ATOMS: atom_id res chain seq x y z
N GLN A 1 -27.77 1.42 -22.45
CA GLN A 1 -26.97 0.19 -22.57
C GLN A 1 -26.58 -0.25 -21.17
N PRO A 2 -26.58 -1.55 -20.85
CA PRO A 2 -26.05 -2.03 -19.57
C PRO A 2 -24.55 -1.73 -19.47
N GLY A 3 -24.03 -1.63 -18.25
CA GLY A 3 -22.59 -1.44 -18.02
C GLY A 3 -21.80 -2.70 -18.39
N GLU A 4 -20.56 -2.51 -18.82
CA GLU A 4 -19.62 -3.60 -19.12
C GLU A 4 -18.88 -4.07 -17.85
N SER A 5 -18.42 -5.32 -17.88
CA SER A 5 -17.61 -5.89 -16.79
C SER A 5 -16.15 -5.50 -16.93
N LEU A 6 -15.49 -5.24 -15.81
CA LEU A 6 -14.05 -5.01 -15.72
C LEU A 6 -13.39 -6.23 -15.07
N TRP A 7 -12.36 -6.77 -15.72
CA TRP A 7 -11.53 -7.85 -15.18
C TRP A 7 -10.21 -7.26 -14.70
N LEU A 8 -9.89 -7.49 -13.43
CA LEU A 8 -8.67 -6.99 -12.81
C LEU A 8 -7.57 -8.05 -12.86
N THR A 9 -6.32 -7.64 -12.73
CA THR A 9 -5.18 -8.55 -12.50
C THR A 9 -5.04 -8.95 -11.03
N ILE A 10 -5.83 -8.34 -10.14
CA ILE A 10 -5.79 -8.60 -8.70
C ILE A 10 -6.20 -10.04 -8.43
N ASP A 11 -5.34 -10.74 -7.71
CA ASP A 11 -5.63 -12.03 -7.11
C ASP A 11 -6.22 -11.80 -5.72
N THR A 12 -7.43 -12.31 -5.50
CA THR A 12 -8.18 -12.03 -4.25
C THR A 12 -7.53 -12.71 -3.04
N ASP A 13 -6.92 -13.88 -3.21
CA ASP A 13 -6.27 -14.59 -2.12
C ASP A 13 -4.99 -13.86 -1.68
N LEU A 14 -4.20 -13.38 -2.65
CA LEU A 14 -3.04 -12.54 -2.38
C LEU A 14 -3.43 -11.21 -1.73
N GLN A 15 -4.46 -10.54 -2.26
CA GLN A 15 -4.98 -9.29 -1.70
C GLN A 15 -5.34 -9.45 -0.22
N SER A 16 -6.22 -10.41 0.11
CA SER A 16 -6.66 -10.65 1.49
C SER A 16 -5.53 -11.09 2.40
N ARG A 17 -4.59 -11.92 1.91
CA ARG A 17 -3.45 -12.38 2.72
C ARG A 17 -2.52 -11.22 3.08
N VAL A 18 -2.23 -10.33 2.13
CA VAL A 18 -1.37 -9.16 2.37
C VAL A 18 -2.03 -8.17 3.33
N GLU A 19 -3.34 -7.94 3.20
CA GLU A 19 -4.11 -7.11 4.14
C GLU A 19 -3.99 -7.62 5.59
N LEU A 20 -4.16 -8.93 5.78
CA LEU A 20 -4.04 -9.57 7.09
C LEU A 20 -2.62 -9.47 7.66
N ILE A 21 -1.59 -9.76 6.85
CA ILE A 21 -0.18 -9.65 7.25
C ILE A 21 0.13 -8.21 7.70
N LEU A 22 -0.34 -7.22 6.94
CA LEU A 22 -0.06 -5.82 7.24
C LEU A 22 -0.77 -5.36 8.52
N ALA A 23 -2.03 -5.76 8.71
CA ALA A 23 -2.78 -5.47 9.94
C ALA A 23 -2.15 -6.15 11.18
N ASP A 24 -1.71 -7.40 11.05
CA ASP A 24 -1.02 -8.14 12.11
C ASP A 24 0.32 -7.50 12.46
N ALA A 25 1.12 -7.08 11.46
CA ALA A 25 2.37 -6.38 11.69
C ALA A 25 2.20 -5.09 12.52
N PHE A 26 1.15 -4.31 12.25
CA PHE A 26 0.82 -3.13 13.07
C PHE A 26 0.35 -3.49 14.48
N THR A 27 -0.40 -4.59 14.62
CA THR A 27 -0.87 -5.10 15.91
C THR A 27 0.32 -5.53 16.78
N GLN A 28 1.26 -6.30 16.21
CA GLN A 28 2.48 -6.71 16.89
C GLN A 28 3.38 -5.52 17.24
N ALA A 29 3.42 -4.50 16.38
CA ALA A 29 4.22 -3.30 16.58
C ALA A 29 3.55 -2.21 17.42
N LYS A 30 2.40 -2.48 18.06
CA LYS A 30 1.61 -1.49 18.80
C LYS A 30 2.40 -0.76 19.89
N ASP A 31 3.40 -1.41 20.50
CA ASP A 31 4.23 -0.85 21.57
C ASP A 31 5.56 -0.27 21.04
N SER A 32 5.73 -0.19 19.71
CA SER A 32 6.93 0.35 19.05
C SER A 32 6.56 1.30 17.90
N TRP A 33 7.04 1.04 16.68
CA TRP A 33 6.83 1.88 15.51
C TRP A 33 5.36 1.96 15.07
N GLY A 34 4.57 0.91 15.38
CA GLY A 34 3.15 0.84 15.01
C GLY A 34 2.31 1.92 15.70
N ARG A 35 2.71 2.38 16.89
CA ARG A 35 2.03 3.47 17.63
C ARG A 35 2.12 4.82 16.93
N SER A 36 3.27 5.11 16.33
CA SER A 36 3.57 6.40 15.69
C SER A 36 3.36 6.39 14.18
N SER A 37 3.24 5.21 13.57
CA SER A 37 3.08 5.09 12.12
C SER A 37 1.66 5.49 11.68
N ARG A 38 1.59 6.35 10.66
CA ARG A 38 0.32 6.76 10.04
C ARG A 38 -0.27 5.69 9.12
N GLY A 39 0.46 4.61 8.83
CA GLY A 39 0.01 3.56 7.92
C GLY A 39 1.13 3.01 7.05
N ALA A 40 0.77 2.09 6.16
CA ALA A 40 1.68 1.42 5.25
C ALA A 40 0.96 1.01 3.96
N SER A 41 1.73 0.53 2.99
CA SER A 41 1.21 0.03 1.73
C SER A 41 2.08 -1.08 1.18
N VAL A 42 1.49 -1.96 0.40
CA VAL A 42 2.17 -3.05 -0.28
C VAL A 42 1.62 -3.17 -1.70
N VAL A 43 2.52 -3.38 -2.67
CA VAL A 43 2.15 -3.71 -4.06
C VAL A 43 2.88 -5.00 -4.43
N LEU A 44 2.15 -6.00 -4.93
CA LEU A 44 2.71 -7.22 -5.51
C LEU A 44 2.57 -7.15 -7.02
N ILE A 45 3.69 -7.33 -7.72
CA ILE A 45 3.76 -7.25 -9.18
C ILE A 45 4.37 -8.55 -9.71
N ASP A 46 3.73 -9.15 -10.72
CA ASP A 46 4.35 -10.20 -11.51
C ASP A 46 5.46 -9.61 -12.40
N VAL A 47 6.70 -10.04 -12.19
CA VAL A 47 7.88 -9.46 -12.85
C VAL A 47 7.96 -9.76 -14.35
N ASN A 48 7.26 -10.79 -14.83
CA ASN A 48 7.31 -11.20 -16.24
C ASN A 48 6.24 -10.49 -17.07
N THR A 49 5.09 -10.19 -16.47
CA THR A 49 3.91 -9.63 -17.15
C THR A 49 3.61 -8.19 -16.77
N GLY A 50 4.12 -7.71 -15.63
CA GLY A 50 3.78 -6.42 -15.05
C GLY A 50 2.41 -6.37 -14.36
N ALA A 51 1.71 -7.50 -14.26
CA ALA A 51 0.39 -7.57 -13.61
C ALA A 51 0.48 -7.22 -12.13
N ILE A 52 -0.39 -6.31 -11.66
CA ILE A 52 -0.54 -6.02 -10.22
C ILE A 52 -1.44 -7.10 -9.63
N LEU A 53 -0.85 -7.95 -8.78
CA LEU A 53 -1.54 -9.08 -8.16
C LEU A 53 -2.21 -8.71 -6.83
N ALA A 54 -1.64 -7.74 -6.11
CA ALA A 54 -2.24 -7.17 -4.91
C ALA A 54 -1.82 -5.70 -4.75
N MET A 55 -2.72 -4.86 -4.28
CA MET A 55 -2.49 -3.44 -4.01
C MET A 55 -3.19 -3.06 -2.71
N VAL A 56 -2.41 -2.96 -1.64
CA VAL A 56 -2.92 -2.83 -0.28
C VAL A 56 -2.52 -1.49 0.32
N SER A 57 -3.49 -0.86 0.97
CA SER A 57 -3.31 0.32 1.82
C SER A 57 -3.74 0.00 3.25
N TYR A 58 -2.99 0.49 4.23
CA TYR A 58 -3.33 0.34 5.64
C TYR A 58 -3.12 1.67 6.40
N PRO A 59 -4.04 2.07 7.30
CA PRO A 59 -5.31 1.41 7.60
C PRO A 59 -6.29 1.44 6.41
N TYR A 60 -7.16 0.43 6.34
CA TYR A 60 -8.25 0.36 5.36
C TYR A 60 -9.59 0.72 6.03
N PHE A 61 -10.62 0.91 5.22
CA PHE A 61 -11.98 1.21 5.66
C PHE A 61 -13.00 0.32 4.94
N ASP A 62 -14.23 0.26 5.46
CA ASP A 62 -15.31 -0.49 4.83
C ASP A 62 -15.97 0.33 3.71
N ASN A 63 -15.74 -0.08 2.47
CA ASN A 63 -16.35 0.53 1.29
C ASN A 63 -17.89 0.42 1.29
N ASN A 64 -18.48 -0.55 2.01
CA ASN A 64 -19.93 -0.73 2.05
C ASN A 64 -20.65 0.46 2.70
N ALA A 65 -19.97 1.20 3.58
CA ALA A 65 -20.50 2.42 4.19
C ALA A 65 -20.76 3.55 3.16
N TYR A 66 -20.05 3.55 2.03
CA TYR A 66 -20.12 4.60 1.01
C TYR A 66 -21.13 4.28 -0.10
N THR A 67 -21.83 3.15 0.00
CA THR A 67 -22.84 2.75 -0.98
C THR A 67 -24.13 3.59 -0.84
N PRO A 68 -24.92 3.77 -1.91
CA PRO A 68 -26.18 4.52 -1.82
C PRO A 68 -27.20 3.96 -0.81
N TYR A 69 -27.11 2.65 -0.54
CA TYR A 69 -28.00 1.90 0.36
C TYR A 69 -27.15 0.96 1.25
N PRO A 70 -26.49 1.51 2.29
CA PRO A 70 -25.59 0.73 3.13
C PRO A 70 -26.38 -0.29 3.98
N MET A 71 -25.98 -1.56 3.92
CA MET A 71 -26.64 -2.66 4.66
C MET A 71 -26.53 -2.49 6.18
N ILE A 72 -25.48 -1.81 6.65
CA ILE A 72 -25.24 -1.47 8.06
C ILE A 72 -26.16 -0.35 8.58
N GLY A 73 -26.96 0.26 7.69
CA GLY A 73 -27.84 1.39 8.01
C GLY A 73 -27.18 2.75 7.81
N ARG A 74 -27.98 3.77 7.45
CA ARG A 74 -27.47 5.11 7.08
C ARG A 74 -26.74 5.82 8.24
N ALA A 75 -27.26 5.71 9.46
CA ALA A 75 -26.66 6.38 10.62
C ALA A 75 -25.27 5.79 10.96
N GLU A 76 -25.14 4.47 10.90
CA GLU A 76 -23.87 3.76 11.09
C GLU A 76 -22.86 4.13 10.00
N ALA A 77 -23.28 4.07 8.74
CA ALA A 77 -22.45 4.44 7.61
C ALA A 77 -21.94 5.89 7.71
N GLN A 78 -22.81 6.84 8.07
CA GLN A 78 -22.43 8.24 8.28
C GLN A 78 -21.40 8.40 9.39
N ARG A 79 -21.51 7.61 10.47
CA ARG A 79 -20.54 7.64 11.56
C ARG A 79 -19.17 7.13 11.09
N GLN A 80 -19.11 5.99 10.40
CA GLN A 80 -17.85 5.46 9.86
C GLN A 80 -17.19 6.43 8.86
N ILE A 81 -17.97 7.06 8.00
CA ILE A 81 -17.47 8.08 7.07
C ILE A 81 -16.86 9.27 7.83
N ALA A 82 -17.55 9.77 8.87
CA ALA A 82 -17.04 10.87 9.68
C ALA A 82 -15.76 10.48 10.44
N GLU A 83 -15.73 9.28 11.03
CA GLU A 83 -14.54 8.73 11.71
C GLU A 83 -13.35 8.61 10.74
N ASN A 84 -13.56 8.10 9.52
CA ASN A 84 -12.52 8.00 8.49
C ASN A 84 -11.98 9.36 8.04
N ALA A 85 -12.87 10.36 7.91
CA ALA A 85 -12.50 11.71 7.49
C ALA A 85 -11.65 12.43 8.54
N GLU A 86 -11.91 12.18 9.83
CA GLU A 86 -11.19 12.77 10.96
C GLU A 86 -9.93 11.97 11.36
N ASP A 87 -9.80 10.71 10.93
CA ASP A 87 -8.65 9.86 11.28
C ASP A 87 -7.33 10.46 10.77
N PRO A 88 -6.37 10.83 11.65
CA PRO A 88 -5.06 11.33 11.26
C PRO A 88 -4.23 10.32 10.46
N ARG A 89 -4.58 9.03 10.51
CA ARG A 89 -4.01 7.95 9.71
C ARG A 89 -4.63 7.87 8.31
N ARG A 90 -5.63 8.68 7.96
CA ARG A 90 -6.12 8.86 6.58
C ARG A 90 -6.41 7.52 5.87
N PRO A 91 -7.36 6.71 6.36
CA PRO A 91 -7.67 5.39 5.78
C PRO A 91 -8.17 5.45 4.33
N GLU A 92 -8.78 6.57 3.92
CA GLU A 92 -9.27 6.78 2.55
C GLU A 92 -8.17 7.05 1.52
N LEU A 93 -6.93 7.32 1.96
CA LEU A 93 -5.81 7.60 1.06
C LEU A 93 -5.31 6.30 0.43
N ASN A 94 -5.37 6.21 -0.90
CA ASN A 94 -4.72 5.13 -1.65
C ASN A 94 -3.20 5.32 -1.66
N ARG A 95 -2.54 4.92 -0.56
CA ARG A 95 -1.10 5.05 -0.35
C ARG A 95 -0.22 4.52 -1.49
N PRO A 96 -0.47 3.32 -2.06
CA PRO A 96 0.42 2.83 -3.12
C PRO A 96 0.34 3.65 -4.41
N ALA A 97 -0.74 4.40 -4.67
CA ALA A 97 -0.86 5.26 -5.85
C ALA A 97 -0.63 6.76 -5.58
N GLN A 98 -0.99 7.24 -4.39
CA GLN A 98 -1.08 8.66 -4.05
C GLN A 98 -0.11 9.07 -2.93
N GLY A 99 0.47 8.10 -2.21
CA GLY A 99 1.40 8.36 -1.13
C GLY A 99 2.79 8.73 -1.65
N ALA A 100 3.38 9.77 -1.06
CA ALA A 100 4.76 10.16 -1.30
C ALA A 100 5.59 9.91 -0.03
N TYR A 101 6.61 9.06 -0.16
CA TYR A 101 7.45 8.64 0.96
C TYR A 101 8.92 8.73 0.58
N ALA A 102 9.78 9.00 1.56
CA ALA A 102 11.21 8.88 1.35
C ALA A 102 11.57 7.41 1.07
N LEU A 103 12.18 7.14 -0.08
CA LEU A 103 12.58 5.77 -0.48
C LEU A 103 13.70 5.19 0.39
N GLY A 104 14.42 6.04 1.13
CA GLY A 104 15.50 5.63 2.02
C GLY A 104 16.53 4.73 1.31
N SER A 105 16.95 3.67 1.99
CA SER A 105 17.93 2.73 1.44
C SER A 105 17.47 1.97 0.19
N VAL A 106 16.17 1.91 -0.12
CA VAL A 106 15.68 1.27 -1.36
C VAL A 106 16.24 2.01 -2.59
N MET A 107 16.38 3.34 -2.52
CA MET A 107 16.92 4.16 -3.61
C MET A 107 18.37 3.80 -3.97
N LYS A 108 19.12 3.15 -3.06
CA LYS A 108 20.51 2.75 -3.33
C LYS A 108 20.62 1.77 -4.49
N THR A 109 19.57 0.98 -4.75
CA THR A 109 19.53 0.08 -5.93
C THR A 109 19.63 0.89 -7.23
N VAL A 110 18.89 2.00 -7.32
CA VAL A 110 18.92 2.91 -8.47
C VAL A 110 20.26 3.65 -8.55
N SER A 111 20.75 4.19 -7.43
CA SER A 111 22.05 4.88 -7.40
C SER A 111 23.21 3.95 -7.76
N ALA A 112 23.18 2.70 -7.32
CA ALA A 112 24.19 1.70 -7.67
C ALA A 112 24.15 1.35 -9.17
N ALA A 113 22.96 1.18 -9.74
CA ALA A 113 22.81 0.96 -11.18
C ALA A 113 23.36 2.14 -12.01
N ALA A 114 23.07 3.38 -11.58
CA ALA A 114 23.61 4.57 -12.24
C ALA A 114 25.14 4.68 -12.12
N ALA A 115 25.71 4.33 -10.96
CA ALA A 115 27.16 4.31 -10.78
C ALA A 115 27.82 3.27 -11.70
N ALA A 116 27.24 2.08 -11.81
CA ALA A 116 27.70 1.04 -12.72
C ALA A 116 27.64 1.47 -14.19
N ASP A 117 26.56 2.15 -14.60
CA ASP A 117 26.36 2.62 -15.98
C ASP A 117 27.22 3.85 -16.33
N SER A 118 27.66 4.62 -15.33
CA SER A 118 28.39 5.88 -15.56
C SER A 118 29.75 5.72 -16.25
N GLY A 119 30.32 4.51 -16.27
CA GLY A 119 31.69 4.26 -16.73
C GLY A 119 32.79 4.84 -15.83
N LEU A 120 32.43 5.45 -14.70
CA LEU A 120 33.37 6.05 -13.74
C LEU A 120 33.89 5.04 -12.69
N TYR A 121 33.15 3.95 -12.47
CA TYR A 121 33.41 2.98 -11.41
C TYR A 121 33.48 1.57 -12.00
N ALA A 122 34.46 0.77 -11.58
CA ALA A 122 34.56 -0.63 -11.99
C ALA A 122 33.75 -1.54 -11.04
N LEU A 123 33.05 -2.53 -11.60
CA LEU A 123 32.19 -3.43 -10.83
C LEU A 123 32.95 -4.35 -9.87
N ASP A 124 34.24 -4.54 -10.09
CA ASP A 124 35.15 -5.33 -9.27
C ASP A 124 36.05 -4.47 -8.36
N GLU A 125 35.86 -3.16 -8.36
CA GLU A 125 36.57 -2.23 -7.48
C GLU A 125 36.19 -2.48 -6.01
N ARG A 126 37.20 -2.52 -5.14
CA ARG A 126 37.01 -2.75 -3.71
C ARG A 126 37.07 -1.44 -2.95
N TYR A 127 36.05 -1.20 -2.14
CA TYR A 127 35.99 -0.07 -1.21
C TYR A 127 36.04 -0.58 0.23
N THR A 128 36.76 0.15 1.09
CA THR A 128 36.69 -0.06 2.54
C THR A 128 35.45 0.69 3.05
N CYS A 129 34.53 -0.03 3.67
CA CYS A 129 33.37 0.54 4.36
C CYS A 129 33.73 1.06 5.75
#